data_AF-A0A8H5VM63-F1
#
_entry.id   AF-A0A8H5VM63-F1
#
_cell.length_a   1.000
_cell.length_b   1.000
_cell.length_c   1.000
_cell.angle_alpha   90.00
_cell.angle_beta   90.00
_cell.angle_gamma   90.00
#
_symmetry.space_group_name_H-M   'P 1'
#
loop_
_entity.id
_entity.type
_entity.pdbx_description
1 polymer ?
#
loop_
_entity_poly.entity_id
_entity_poly.type
_entity_poly.pdbx_seq_one_letter_code
_entity_poly.pdbx_strand_id
1 'polypeptide(L)'
;MDKSASSLGKALAAIYSSRLQHPDDQLLECFLRDSEDPEASSRYMLQRCSDECSDREETFDVAPLLCEWKELLGIGSDYRMTQVTIGGPTAQPSALASIPKVQWGSFTDHSNSGIETPDIRLLVAVSRFSRPIRWTLVAREIVHRQQLPATSIITFSLYHYVTEHVALALASAFHLIPVPFRVRIYHSLIQLGVRIYGPSCSLRAQQLPFGMYMKIKSVEDHQALANEFGALRLVGSQTQIPVPRPLGLVSDTETSYMLITTLPGQRFGSYVDVLSNDDLDIFKRDMQKYMAQLRSISRQGAPKHAISNATGGPCYDYRIVACQDYDKDRGDFFGPFIDEEEFNSTLRTPALPDVFHSTGHDIVFTHSDINMRNVLMHNGRISGIVDWENSGWFPDYWEYTKAHYVTKLNKRWLAVVDRIFESFGDFKLDLAIERRLWEYCF
;
A
#
# COMPACT_ATOMS: atom_id res chain seq x y z
N MET A 1 -0.84 -23.83 23.23
CA MET A 1 -0.15 -24.94 22.55
C MET A 1 1.04 -24.35 21.82
N ASP A 2 2.22 -24.83 22.16
CA ASP A 2 3.50 -24.30 21.68
C ASP A 2 3.66 -24.56 20.17
N LYS A 3 3.61 -23.49 19.36
CA LYS A 3 3.77 -23.58 17.89
C LYS A 3 5.17 -24.09 17.48
N SER A 4 6.13 -24.15 18.40
CA SER A 4 7.46 -24.71 18.15
C SER A 4 7.50 -26.25 18.13
N ALA A 5 6.44 -26.92 18.59
CA ALA A 5 6.41 -28.38 18.71
C ALA A 5 5.87 -29.14 17.48
N SER A 6 5.33 -28.44 16.46
CA SER A 6 4.74 -29.07 15.28
C SER A 6 5.78 -29.31 14.18
N SER A 7 5.59 -30.34 13.35
CA SER A 7 6.52 -30.65 12.24
C SER A 7 6.54 -29.50 11.24
N LEU A 8 5.38 -28.86 11.03
CA LEU A 8 5.27 -27.64 10.23
C LEU A 8 6.09 -26.48 10.80
N GLY A 9 6.07 -26.27 12.11
CA GLY A 9 6.91 -25.26 12.77
C GLY A 9 8.40 -25.49 12.51
N LYS A 10 8.87 -26.73 12.67
CA LYS A 10 10.26 -27.12 12.39
C LYS A 10 10.65 -26.97 10.92
N ALA A 11 9.81 -27.42 9.99
CA ALA A 11 10.07 -27.32 8.56
C ALA A 11 10.13 -25.86 8.09
N LEU A 12 9.23 -25.00 8.58
CA LEU A 12 9.29 -23.56 8.29
C LEU A 12 10.57 -22.92 8.85
N ALA A 13 10.98 -23.30 10.06
CA ALA A 13 12.24 -22.82 10.64
C ALA A 13 13.46 -23.22 9.78
N ALA A 14 13.46 -24.44 9.23
CA ALA A 14 14.49 -24.91 8.29
C ALA A 14 14.52 -24.10 6.99
N ILE A 15 13.36 -23.73 6.43
CA ILE A 15 13.29 -22.84 5.25
C ILE A 15 13.93 -21.48 5.57
N TYR A 16 13.54 -20.88 6.70
CA TYR A 16 14.04 -19.55 7.07
C TYR A 16 15.53 -19.54 7.43
N SER A 17 16.05 -20.62 8.05
CA SER A 17 17.48 -20.74 8.34
C SER A 17 18.33 -20.96 7.10
N SER A 18 17.76 -21.53 6.02
CA SER A 18 18.43 -21.77 4.74
C SER A 18 18.73 -20.50 3.93
N ARG A 19 18.21 -19.33 4.33
CA ARG A 19 18.43 -18.02 3.69
C ARG A 19 18.22 -18.03 2.17
N LEU A 20 17.19 -18.74 1.72
CA LEU A 20 16.80 -18.76 0.30
C LEU A 20 16.51 -17.34 -0.21
N GLN A 21 16.84 -17.09 -1.47
CA GLN A 21 16.52 -15.82 -2.12
C GLN A 21 15.03 -15.77 -2.46
N HIS A 22 14.42 -14.59 -2.30
CA HIS A 22 13.02 -14.41 -2.68
C HIS A 22 12.85 -14.61 -4.20
N PRO A 23 11.83 -15.35 -4.68
CA PRO A 23 10.68 -15.90 -3.96
C PRO A 23 10.79 -17.39 -3.60
N ASP A 24 11.99 -17.97 -3.56
CA ASP A 24 12.19 -19.41 -3.37
C ASP A 24 11.75 -19.89 -1.99
N ASP A 25 11.94 -19.05 -0.98
CA ASP A 25 11.38 -19.24 0.38
C ASP A 25 9.85 -19.34 0.33
N GLN A 26 9.18 -18.42 -0.37
CA GLN A 26 7.73 -18.39 -0.49
C GLN A 26 7.20 -19.60 -1.29
N LEU A 27 7.96 -20.02 -2.30
CA LEU A 27 7.62 -21.18 -3.13
C LEU A 27 7.61 -22.47 -2.30
N LEU A 28 8.60 -22.62 -1.42
CA LEU A 28 8.73 -23.78 -0.54
C LEU A 28 7.77 -23.70 0.66
N GLU A 29 7.46 -22.49 1.16
CA GLU A 29 6.37 -22.31 2.13
C GLU A 29 5.02 -22.79 1.57
N CYS A 30 4.73 -22.54 0.29
CA CYS A 30 3.52 -23.02 -0.38
C CYS A 30 3.43 -24.55 -0.41
N PHE A 31 4.57 -25.24 -0.64
CA PHE A 31 4.62 -26.71 -0.59
C PHE A 31 4.13 -27.26 0.76
N LEU A 32 4.43 -26.56 1.85
CA LEU A 32 3.97 -26.96 3.19
C LEU A 32 2.54 -26.51 3.48
N ARG A 33 2.26 -25.21 3.33
CA ARG A 33 1.03 -24.57 3.82
C ARG A 33 -0.20 -24.84 2.97
N ASP A 34 -0.03 -24.96 1.65
CA ASP A 34 -1.14 -25.14 0.72
C ASP A 34 -1.37 -26.64 0.41
N SER A 35 -0.62 -27.53 1.06
CA SER A 35 -0.83 -28.98 0.98
C SER A 35 -2.07 -29.44 1.73
N GLU A 36 -2.57 -30.61 1.37
CA GLU A 36 -3.74 -31.23 2.01
C GLU A 36 -3.50 -31.59 3.47
N ASP A 37 -2.29 -32.06 3.78
CA ASP A 37 -1.83 -32.34 5.14
C ASP A 37 -0.47 -31.63 5.35
N PRO A 38 -0.48 -30.40 5.88
CA PRO A 38 0.73 -29.65 6.15
C PRO A 38 1.73 -30.36 7.06
N GLU A 39 1.26 -31.16 8.02
CA GLU A 39 2.14 -31.88 8.95
C GLU A 39 2.81 -33.08 8.26
N ALA A 40 2.11 -33.80 7.39
CA ALA A 40 2.71 -34.86 6.57
C ALA A 40 3.74 -34.32 5.57
N SER A 41 3.41 -33.25 4.84
CA SER A 41 4.33 -32.59 3.91
C SER A 41 5.58 -32.08 4.62
N SER A 42 5.42 -31.57 5.85
CA SER A 42 6.54 -31.11 6.67
C SER A 42 7.43 -32.25 7.14
N ARG A 43 6.87 -33.38 7.57
CA ARG A 43 7.65 -34.58 7.92
C ARG A 43 8.42 -35.12 6.71
N TYR A 44 7.79 -35.15 5.53
CA TYR A 44 8.43 -35.53 4.28
C TYR A 44 9.61 -34.61 3.97
N MET A 45 9.42 -33.29 4.02
CA MET A 45 10.48 -32.32 3.78
C MET A 45 11.65 -32.50 4.76
N LEU A 46 11.37 -32.59 6.06
CA LEU A 46 12.41 -32.73 7.09
C LEU A 46 13.23 -34.02 6.90
N GLN A 47 12.56 -35.14 6.59
CA GLN A 47 13.23 -36.41 6.32
C GLN A 47 14.07 -36.37 5.03
N ARG A 48 13.59 -35.67 4.00
CA ARG A 48 14.28 -35.59 2.70
C ARG A 48 15.47 -34.65 2.72
N CYS A 49 15.41 -33.59 3.54
CA CYS A 49 16.40 -32.53 3.61
C CYS A 49 17.39 -32.70 4.78
N SER A 50 17.18 -33.68 5.66
CA SER A 50 18.11 -33.96 6.77
C SER A 50 19.42 -34.54 6.23
N ASP A 51 20.54 -33.92 6.61
CA ASP A 51 21.86 -34.42 6.26
C ASP A 51 22.24 -35.59 7.19
N GLU A 52 22.33 -36.81 6.65
CA GLU A 52 22.68 -38.03 7.43
C GLU A 52 24.10 -37.98 8.03
N CYS A 53 24.90 -36.96 7.71
CA CYS A 53 26.33 -36.89 8.01
C CYS A 53 26.74 -35.92 9.15
N SER A 54 25.81 -35.18 9.78
CA SER A 54 26.15 -34.17 10.79
C SER A 54 25.78 -34.59 12.23
N ASP A 55 26.78 -34.97 13.02
CA ASP A 55 26.62 -35.36 14.44
C ASP A 55 26.39 -34.16 15.40
N ARG A 56 26.37 -32.91 14.90
CA ARG A 56 26.18 -31.71 15.71
C ARG A 56 25.46 -30.62 14.91
N GLU A 57 24.24 -30.31 15.39
CA GLU A 57 23.21 -29.41 14.81
C GLU A 57 22.49 -30.00 13.59
N GLU A 58 21.16 -30.18 13.69
CA GLU A 58 20.29 -30.59 12.58
C GLU A 58 20.33 -29.52 11.47
N THR A 59 21.27 -29.65 10.53
CA THR A 59 21.31 -28.82 9.33
C THR A 59 20.46 -29.44 8.22
N PHE A 60 19.57 -28.64 7.63
CA PHE A 60 18.71 -29.07 6.53
C PHE A 60 19.16 -28.44 5.21
N ASP A 61 19.47 -29.25 4.19
CA ASP A 61 19.67 -28.76 2.82
C ASP A 61 18.38 -28.88 2.02
N VAL A 62 17.72 -27.74 1.82
CA VAL A 62 16.44 -27.64 1.13
C VAL A 62 16.58 -27.43 -0.38
N ALA A 63 17.79 -27.20 -0.89
CA ALA A 63 18.02 -26.85 -2.29
C ALA A 63 17.60 -27.96 -3.28
N PRO A 64 17.86 -29.26 -3.02
CA PRO A 64 17.41 -30.34 -3.91
C PRO A 64 15.88 -30.40 -4.04
N LEU A 65 15.17 -30.32 -2.90
CA LEU A 65 13.71 -30.34 -2.86
C LEU A 65 13.12 -29.14 -3.61
N LEU A 66 13.71 -27.95 -3.42
CA LEU A 66 13.30 -26.75 -4.14
C LEU A 66 13.48 -26.89 -5.67
N CYS A 67 14.58 -27.49 -6.12
CA CYS A 67 14.82 -27.71 -7.55
C CYS A 67 13.77 -28.66 -8.15
N GLU A 68 13.53 -29.81 -7.52
CA GLU A 68 12.50 -30.77 -7.94
C GLU A 68 11.10 -30.12 -7.95
N TRP A 69 10.79 -29.31 -6.94
CA TRP A 69 9.52 -28.59 -6.85
C TRP A 69 9.34 -27.57 -7.97
N LYS A 70 10.39 -26.81 -8.29
CA LYS A 70 10.40 -25.89 -9.44
C LYS A 70 10.24 -26.62 -10.77
N GLU A 71 10.86 -27.78 -10.94
CA GLU A 71 10.69 -28.61 -12.14
C GLU A 71 9.23 -29.08 -12.28
N LEU A 72 8.62 -29.57 -11.20
CA LEU A 72 7.21 -30.00 -11.20
C LEU A 72 6.25 -28.86 -11.56
N LEU A 73 6.45 -27.67 -10.98
CA LEU A 73 5.68 -26.49 -11.32
C LEU A 73 6.00 -25.97 -12.73
N GLY A 74 7.23 -26.15 -13.18
CA GLY A 74 7.73 -25.83 -14.51
C GLY A 74 7.07 -26.66 -15.61
N ILE A 75 6.83 -27.95 -15.36
CA ILE A 75 6.09 -28.85 -16.29
C ILE A 75 4.66 -28.34 -16.52
N GLY A 76 4.05 -27.67 -15.54
CA GLY A 76 2.75 -27.02 -15.70
C GLY A 76 2.79 -25.65 -16.37
N SER A 77 3.94 -24.98 -16.42
CA SER A 77 4.06 -23.54 -16.70
C SER A 77 3.99 -23.12 -18.17
N ASP A 78 3.82 -24.07 -19.09
CA ASP A 78 3.36 -23.84 -20.47
C ASP A 78 1.81 -23.77 -20.53
N TYR A 79 1.15 -23.28 -19.48
CA TYR A 79 -0.24 -22.85 -19.62
C TYR A 79 -0.29 -21.58 -20.48
N ARG A 80 -0.97 -21.67 -21.62
CA ARG A 80 -1.39 -20.50 -22.39
C ARG A 80 -2.42 -19.77 -21.53
N MET A 81 -2.00 -18.76 -20.77
CA MET A 81 -2.95 -17.78 -20.23
C MET A 81 -3.56 -17.05 -21.42
N THR A 82 -4.70 -17.55 -21.87
CA THR A 82 -5.54 -16.83 -22.80
C THR A 82 -6.25 -15.80 -21.94
N GLN A 83 -5.69 -14.60 -21.86
CA GLN A 83 -6.45 -13.47 -21.37
C GLN A 83 -7.61 -13.30 -22.34
N VAL A 84 -8.80 -13.75 -21.95
CA VAL A 84 -10.02 -13.37 -22.65
C VAL A 84 -10.22 -11.89 -22.32
N THR A 85 -9.52 -11.06 -23.08
CA THR A 85 -9.91 -9.67 -23.26
C THR A 85 -11.20 -9.74 -24.07
N ILE A 86 -12.34 -9.65 -23.39
CA ILE A 86 -13.51 -9.08 -24.05
C ILE A 86 -13.11 -7.64 -24.36
N GLY A 87 -12.57 -7.44 -25.57
CA GLY A 87 -11.95 -6.20 -26.03
C GLY A 87 -10.42 -6.23 -25.93
N GLY A 88 -9.77 -6.74 -26.99
CA GLY A 88 -8.37 -6.41 -27.26
C GLY A 88 -8.17 -4.88 -27.43
N PRO A 89 -6.93 -4.41 -27.69
CA PRO A 89 -6.50 -3.05 -27.35
C PRO A 89 -7.15 -1.87 -28.09
N THR A 90 -8.14 -2.07 -28.97
CA THR A 90 -8.71 -0.96 -29.77
C THR A 90 -10.21 -1.05 -30.07
N ALA A 91 -10.97 -1.99 -29.49
CA ALA A 91 -12.42 -1.98 -29.66
C ALA A 91 -13.13 -2.54 -28.43
N GLN A 92 -13.78 -1.67 -27.66
CA GLN A 92 -14.86 -2.12 -26.79
C GLN A 92 -15.90 -2.83 -27.67
N PRO A 93 -16.30 -4.08 -27.37
CA PRO A 93 -17.42 -4.67 -28.08
C PRO A 93 -18.65 -3.79 -27.91
N SER A 94 -19.37 -3.54 -29.00
CA SER A 94 -20.55 -2.64 -29.04
C SER A 94 -21.66 -3.01 -28.04
N ALA A 95 -21.67 -4.25 -27.54
CA ALA A 95 -22.55 -4.71 -26.47
C ALA A 95 -22.25 -4.07 -25.09
N LEU A 96 -21.01 -3.61 -24.85
CA LEU A 96 -20.62 -2.90 -23.64
C LEU A 96 -20.94 -1.40 -23.68
N ALA A 97 -21.20 -0.84 -24.86
CA ALA A 97 -21.62 0.56 -24.99
C ALA A 97 -23.02 0.83 -24.40
N SER A 98 -23.82 -0.22 -24.25
CA SER A 98 -25.17 -0.19 -23.67
C SER A 98 -25.24 -0.59 -22.19
N ILE A 99 -24.13 -0.91 -21.53
CA ILE A 99 -24.15 -1.33 -20.12
C ILE A 99 -23.94 -0.12 -19.20
N PRO A 100 -24.89 0.20 -18.29
CA PRO A 100 -24.74 1.30 -17.34
C PRO A 100 -23.52 1.13 -16.43
N LYS A 101 -22.83 2.23 -16.11
CA LYS A 101 -21.57 2.26 -15.33
C LYS A 101 -21.66 1.73 -13.89
N VAL A 102 -22.86 1.42 -13.39
CA VAL A 102 -23.09 0.77 -12.10
C VAL A 102 -24.21 -0.25 -12.26
N GLN A 103 -23.92 -1.52 -11.98
CA GLN A 103 -24.93 -2.56 -11.84
C GLN A 103 -24.99 -3.02 -10.38
N TRP A 104 -26.18 -2.99 -9.81
CA TRP A 104 -26.53 -3.87 -8.71
C TRP A 104 -26.73 -5.26 -9.30
N GLY A 105 -25.81 -6.17 -9.03
CA GLY A 105 -25.93 -7.57 -9.45
C GLY A 105 -26.67 -8.37 -8.38
N SER A 106 -27.71 -9.12 -8.76
CA SER A 106 -28.12 -10.29 -8.00
C SER A 106 -27.42 -11.51 -8.60
N PHE A 107 -26.83 -12.34 -7.74
CA PHE A 107 -26.36 -13.66 -8.16
C PHE A 107 -27.59 -14.49 -8.47
N THR A 108 -27.72 -14.93 -9.72
CA THR A 108 -28.78 -15.84 -10.13
C THR A 108 -28.16 -17.23 -10.26
N ASP A 109 -28.74 -18.21 -9.57
CA ASP A 109 -28.29 -19.59 -9.63
C ASP A 109 -28.53 -20.16 -11.03
N HIS A 110 -27.45 -20.63 -11.68
CA HIS A 110 -27.47 -21.26 -13.01
C HIS A 110 -27.35 -22.79 -12.94
N SER A 111 -27.56 -23.41 -11.78
CA SER A 111 -27.54 -24.87 -11.59
C SER A 111 -28.47 -25.64 -12.55
N ASN A 112 -29.51 -24.99 -13.08
CA ASN A 112 -30.44 -25.56 -14.07
C ASN A 112 -30.14 -25.21 -15.54
N SER A 113 -29.00 -24.55 -15.83
CA SER A 113 -28.66 -24.09 -17.19
C SER A 113 -28.13 -25.17 -18.14
N GLY A 114 -27.92 -26.39 -17.62
CA GLY A 114 -27.29 -27.49 -18.39
C GLY A 114 -25.81 -27.25 -18.70
N ILE A 115 -25.21 -26.17 -18.20
CA ILE A 115 -23.77 -25.94 -18.24
C ILE A 115 -23.14 -26.90 -17.23
N GLU A 116 -22.26 -27.79 -17.70
CA GLU A 116 -21.49 -28.66 -16.82
C GLU A 116 -20.69 -27.81 -15.82
N THR A 117 -20.89 -28.08 -14.54
CA THR A 117 -20.08 -27.45 -13.49
C THR A 117 -18.65 -27.98 -13.60
N PRO A 118 -17.62 -27.13 -13.42
CA PRO A 118 -16.24 -27.60 -13.40
C PRO A 118 -16.08 -28.67 -12.31
N ASP A 119 -15.35 -29.75 -12.60
CA ASP A 119 -15.07 -30.79 -11.59
C ASP A 119 -14.46 -30.13 -10.35
N ILE A 120 -15.12 -30.30 -9.20
CA ILE A 120 -14.70 -29.73 -7.93
C ILE A 120 -13.26 -30.13 -7.56
N ARG A 121 -12.81 -31.32 -7.97
CA ARG A 121 -11.44 -31.80 -7.77
C ARG A 121 -10.43 -30.98 -8.57
N LEU A 122 -10.79 -30.55 -9.79
CA LEU A 122 -9.97 -29.65 -10.59
C LEU A 122 -9.93 -28.25 -9.98
N LEU A 123 -11.05 -27.72 -9.49
CA LEU A 123 -11.07 -26.44 -8.80
C LEU A 123 -10.23 -26.45 -7.51
N VAL A 124 -10.31 -27.54 -6.73
CA VAL A 124 -9.48 -27.75 -5.53
C VAL A 124 -8.01 -27.86 -5.90
N ALA A 125 -7.66 -28.62 -6.94
CA ALA A 125 -6.29 -28.73 -7.43
C ALA A 125 -5.74 -27.36 -7.89
N VAL A 126 -6.48 -26.63 -8.73
CA VAL A 126 -6.10 -25.29 -9.19
C VAL A 126 -5.95 -24.33 -8.02
N SER A 127 -6.85 -24.37 -7.04
CA SER A 127 -6.74 -23.55 -5.83
C SER A 127 -5.44 -23.83 -5.07
N ARG A 128 -5.09 -25.11 -4.85
CA ARG A 128 -3.85 -25.53 -4.17
C ARG A 128 -2.58 -25.13 -4.95
N PHE A 129 -2.58 -25.24 -6.27
CA PHE A 129 -1.43 -24.88 -7.11
C PHE A 129 -1.35 -23.40 -7.47
N SER A 130 -2.40 -22.61 -7.27
CA SER A 130 -2.46 -21.20 -7.69
C SER A 130 -1.34 -20.33 -7.12
N ARG A 131 -1.03 -20.49 -5.82
CA ARG A 131 0.03 -19.74 -5.13
C ARG A 131 1.44 -20.14 -5.56
N PRO A 132 1.83 -21.44 -5.60
CA PRO A 132 3.15 -21.81 -6.09
C PRO A 132 3.34 -21.49 -7.59
N ILE A 133 2.30 -21.61 -8.41
CA ILE A 133 2.31 -21.14 -9.81
C ILE A 133 2.61 -19.63 -9.87
N ARG A 134 1.89 -18.83 -9.09
CA ARG A 134 2.12 -17.38 -9.00
C ARG A 134 3.57 -17.08 -8.60
N TRP A 135 4.12 -17.75 -7.60
CA TRP A 135 5.51 -17.51 -7.17
C TRP A 135 6.53 -17.92 -8.22
N THR A 136 6.25 -18.95 -9.02
CA THR A 136 7.08 -19.32 -10.17
C THR A 136 7.07 -18.23 -11.25
N LEU A 137 5.90 -17.63 -11.53
CA LEU A 137 5.80 -16.50 -12.46
C LEU A 137 6.54 -15.25 -11.93
N VAL A 138 6.44 -14.99 -10.63
CA VAL A 138 7.20 -13.93 -9.95
C VAL A 138 8.71 -14.15 -10.06
N ALA A 139 9.19 -15.39 -9.86
CA ALA A 139 10.61 -15.72 -10.01
C ALA A 139 11.12 -15.43 -11.42
N ARG A 140 10.33 -15.77 -12.46
CA ARG A 140 10.65 -15.45 -13.86
C ARG A 140 10.71 -13.95 -14.12
N GLU A 141 9.75 -13.20 -13.59
CA GLU A 141 9.71 -11.75 -13.73
C GLU A 141 10.92 -11.07 -13.07
N ILE A 142 11.34 -11.54 -11.89
CA ILE A 142 12.54 -11.05 -11.20
C ILE A 142 13.78 -11.24 -12.09
N VAL A 143 13.99 -12.44 -12.63
CA VAL A 143 15.12 -12.74 -13.52
C VAL A 143 15.07 -11.91 -14.80
N HIS A 144 13.89 -11.76 -15.40
CA HIS A 144 13.70 -10.96 -16.61
C HIS A 144 14.08 -9.48 -16.36
N ARG A 145 13.71 -8.91 -15.22
CA ARG A 145 14.01 -7.52 -14.87
C ARG A 145 15.49 -7.23 -14.67
N GLN A 146 16.23 -8.17 -14.08
CA GLN A 146 17.68 -8.03 -13.92
C GLN A 146 18.42 -7.94 -15.26
N GLN A 147 17.78 -8.38 -16.36
CA GLN A 147 18.36 -8.36 -17.71
C GLN A 147 17.98 -7.12 -18.54
N LEU A 148 17.06 -6.26 -18.06
CA LEU A 148 16.60 -5.10 -18.82
C LEU A 148 17.65 -3.97 -18.89
N PRO A 149 17.98 -3.44 -20.08
CA PRO A 149 18.98 -2.38 -20.22
C PRO A 149 18.46 -1.01 -19.71
N ALA A 150 19.39 -0.20 -19.20
CA ALA A 150 19.16 1.12 -18.59
C ALA A 150 18.64 2.22 -19.55
N THR A 151 18.39 1.93 -20.82
CA THR A 151 18.05 2.92 -21.85
C THR A 151 16.63 3.49 -21.75
N SER A 152 15.69 2.81 -21.08
CA SER A 152 14.33 3.33 -20.83
C SER A 152 14.27 4.44 -19.78
N ILE A 153 15.36 4.65 -19.02
CA ILE A 153 15.42 5.52 -17.84
C ILE A 153 15.50 7.01 -18.23
N ILE A 154 16.13 7.34 -19.37
CA ILE A 154 16.46 8.73 -19.74
C ILE A 154 15.27 9.44 -20.40
N THR A 155 14.47 8.74 -21.21
CA THR A 155 13.36 9.35 -21.96
C THR A 155 12.18 9.75 -21.07
N PHE A 156 11.93 8.99 -20.01
CA PHE A 156 10.82 9.25 -19.09
C PHE A 156 11.08 10.42 -18.15
N SER A 157 12.34 10.63 -17.72
CA SER A 157 12.70 11.73 -16.83
C SER A 157 12.56 13.11 -17.49
N LEU A 158 12.94 13.22 -18.77
CA LEU A 158 12.77 14.46 -19.54
C LEU A 158 11.30 14.78 -19.79
N TYR A 159 10.50 13.77 -20.15
CA TYR A 159 9.05 13.94 -20.33
C TYR A 159 8.39 14.45 -19.04
N HIS A 160 8.70 13.82 -17.90
CA HIS A 160 8.15 14.23 -16.62
C HIS A 160 8.53 15.68 -16.28
N TYR A 161 9.81 16.03 -16.42
CA TYR A 161 10.31 17.39 -16.19
C TYR A 161 9.58 18.44 -17.04
N VAL A 162 9.38 18.17 -18.34
CA VAL A 162 8.65 19.07 -19.24
C VAL A 162 7.19 19.19 -18.79
N THR A 163 6.52 18.06 -18.50
CA THR A 163 5.11 18.09 -18.09
C THR A 163 4.91 18.82 -16.76
N GLU A 164 5.85 18.74 -15.82
CA GLU A 164 5.78 19.45 -14.55
C GLU A 164 5.83 20.97 -14.76
N HIS A 165 6.73 21.46 -15.61
CA HIS A 165 6.80 22.90 -15.93
C HIS A 165 5.56 23.41 -16.66
N VAL A 166 5.00 22.60 -17.56
CA VAL A 166 3.72 22.92 -18.19
C VAL A 166 2.60 22.98 -17.15
N ALA A 167 2.54 22.02 -16.22
CA ALA A 167 1.55 22.01 -15.14
C ALA A 167 1.64 23.27 -14.27
N LEU A 168 2.86 23.70 -13.92
CA LEU A 168 3.10 24.92 -13.14
C LEU A 168 2.65 26.17 -13.89
N ALA A 169 3.01 26.30 -15.18
CA ALA A 169 2.60 27.44 -16.00
C ALA A 169 1.07 27.52 -16.17
N LEU A 170 0.42 26.38 -16.43
CA LEU A 170 -1.04 26.30 -16.52
C LEU A 170 -1.70 26.65 -15.18
N ALA A 171 -1.17 26.13 -14.07
CA ALA A 171 -1.67 26.45 -12.75
C ALA A 171 -1.55 27.96 -12.45
N SER A 172 -0.40 28.59 -12.75
CA SER A 172 -0.24 30.04 -12.61
C SER A 172 -1.26 30.82 -13.44
N ALA A 173 -1.55 30.40 -14.67
CA ALA A 173 -2.60 31.00 -15.49
C ALA A 173 -4.00 30.81 -14.88
N PHE A 174 -4.30 29.64 -14.32
CA PHE A 174 -5.58 29.37 -13.68
C PHE A 174 -5.86 30.26 -12.46
N HIS A 175 -4.82 30.71 -11.74
CA HIS A 175 -4.98 31.63 -10.61
C HIS A 175 -5.49 33.01 -11.03
N LEU A 176 -5.25 33.42 -12.29
CA LEU A 176 -5.75 34.67 -12.85
C LEU A 176 -7.24 34.59 -13.24
N ILE A 177 -7.81 33.38 -13.25
CA ILE A 177 -9.18 33.11 -13.67
C ILE A 177 -10.10 33.07 -12.43
N PRO A 178 -11.25 33.78 -12.44
CA PRO A 178 -12.21 33.71 -11.35
C PRO A 178 -12.72 32.27 -11.11
N VAL A 179 -13.00 31.95 -9.85
CA VAL A 179 -13.34 30.59 -9.38
C VAL A 179 -14.41 29.88 -10.23
N PRO A 180 -15.56 30.48 -10.58
CA PRO A 180 -16.59 29.78 -11.36
C PRO A 180 -16.12 29.32 -12.75
N PHE A 181 -15.27 30.11 -13.40
CA PHE A 181 -14.70 29.75 -14.71
C PHE A 181 -13.60 28.70 -14.56
N ARG A 182 -12.82 28.76 -13.48
CA ARG A 182 -11.79 27.78 -13.18
C ARG A 182 -12.38 26.38 -12.93
N VAL A 183 -13.47 26.31 -12.17
CA VAL A 183 -14.20 25.04 -11.93
C VAL A 183 -14.70 24.44 -13.25
N ARG A 184 -15.24 25.26 -14.17
CA ARG A 184 -15.62 24.79 -15.52
C ARG A 184 -14.44 24.21 -16.29
N ILE A 185 -13.27 24.86 -16.24
CA ILE A 185 -12.04 24.34 -16.85
C ILE A 185 -11.66 22.99 -16.23
N TYR A 186 -11.73 22.86 -14.90
CA TYR A 186 -11.44 21.61 -14.22
C TYR A 186 -12.37 20.48 -14.67
N HIS A 187 -13.67 20.72 -14.81
CA HIS A 187 -14.60 19.71 -15.35
C HIS A 187 -14.22 19.26 -16.77
N SER A 188 -13.85 20.20 -17.66
CA SER A 188 -13.39 19.85 -19.00
C SER A 188 -12.11 19.02 -18.97
N LEU A 189 -11.15 19.37 -18.10
CA LEU A 189 -9.92 18.60 -17.93
C LEU A 189 -10.18 17.20 -17.36
N ILE A 190 -11.08 17.06 -16.39
CA ILE A 190 -11.47 15.76 -15.81
C ILE A 190 -12.08 14.87 -16.90
N GLN A 191 -13.02 15.39 -17.68
CA GLN A 191 -13.64 14.64 -18.79
C GLN A 191 -12.61 14.21 -19.83
N LEU A 192 -11.67 15.11 -20.17
CA LEU A 192 -10.58 14.80 -21.09
C LEU A 192 -9.63 13.74 -20.50
N GLY A 193 -9.32 13.85 -19.21
CA GLY A 193 -8.52 12.87 -18.47
C GLY A 193 -9.14 11.47 -18.50
N VAL A 194 -10.46 11.36 -18.25
CA VAL A 194 -11.20 10.09 -18.34
C VAL A 194 -11.14 9.51 -19.77
N ARG A 195 -11.18 10.35 -20.80
CA ARG A 195 -11.10 9.88 -22.20
C ARG A 195 -9.69 9.39 -22.57
N ILE A 196 -8.64 10.03 -22.07
CA ILE A 196 -7.25 9.71 -22.43
C ILE A 196 -6.71 8.55 -21.59
N TYR A 197 -6.94 8.58 -20.28
CA TYR A 197 -6.34 7.66 -19.31
C TYR A 197 -7.33 6.62 -18.75
N GLY A 198 -8.61 6.75 -19.05
CA GLY A 198 -9.67 5.98 -18.40
C GLY A 198 -10.05 6.54 -17.02
N PRO A 199 -11.08 5.96 -16.38
CA PRO A 199 -11.44 6.30 -15.01
C PRO A 199 -10.34 5.82 -14.05
N SER A 200 -10.03 6.64 -13.04
CA SER A 200 -9.08 6.25 -12.00
C SER A 200 -9.69 5.23 -11.03
N CYS A 201 -8.86 4.54 -10.26
CA CYS A 201 -9.31 3.55 -9.28
C CYS A 201 -10.12 4.14 -8.11
N SER A 202 -10.17 5.47 -7.98
CA SER A 202 -10.96 6.19 -6.98
C SER A 202 -11.90 7.15 -7.69
N LEU A 203 -13.17 7.18 -7.28
CA LEU A 203 -14.16 8.13 -7.78
C LEU A 203 -13.85 9.59 -7.40
N ARG A 204 -12.94 9.78 -6.44
CA ARG A 204 -12.54 11.08 -5.87
C ARG A 204 -11.23 11.61 -6.46
N ALA A 205 -10.72 10.97 -7.51
CA ALA A 205 -9.42 11.29 -8.07
C ALA A 205 -9.41 11.05 -9.58
N GLN A 206 -8.73 11.90 -10.36
CA GLN A 206 -8.60 11.71 -11.80
C GLN A 206 -7.27 12.25 -12.32
N GLN A 207 -6.54 11.42 -13.07
CA GLN A 207 -5.40 11.88 -13.85
C GLN A 207 -5.86 12.82 -14.97
N LEU A 208 -5.21 13.98 -15.06
CA LEU A 208 -5.47 15.00 -16.06
C LEU A 208 -4.33 15.04 -17.09
N PRO A 209 -4.56 15.64 -18.26
CA PRO A 209 -3.49 15.96 -19.21
C PRO A 209 -2.45 16.92 -18.60
N PHE A 210 -1.30 17.04 -19.27
CA PHE A 210 -0.23 17.98 -18.90
C PHE A 210 0.42 17.71 -17.53
N GLY A 211 0.51 16.44 -17.12
CA GLY A 211 1.19 16.08 -15.87
C GLY A 211 0.46 16.59 -14.61
N MET A 212 -0.85 16.74 -14.69
CA MET A 212 -1.70 17.16 -13.56
C MET A 212 -2.58 16.02 -13.07
N TYR A 213 -2.99 16.12 -11.81
CA TYR A 213 -3.92 15.21 -11.17
C TYR A 213 -4.94 16.02 -10.37
N MET A 214 -6.20 15.57 -10.39
CA MET A 214 -7.29 16.21 -9.66
C MET A 214 -7.75 15.31 -8.53
N LYS A 215 -7.90 15.88 -7.34
CA LYS A 215 -8.66 15.28 -6.24
C LYS A 215 -9.95 16.07 -6.02
N ILE A 216 -11.04 15.36 -5.79
CA ILE A 216 -12.40 15.88 -5.72
C ILE A 216 -13.05 15.33 -4.44
N LYS A 217 -13.58 16.22 -3.60
CA LYS A 217 -14.30 15.86 -2.39
C LYS A 217 -15.57 16.71 -2.25
N SER A 218 -16.54 16.24 -1.46
CA SER A 218 -17.65 17.08 -1.00
C SER A 218 -17.09 18.32 -0.29
N VAL A 219 -17.83 19.43 -0.33
CA VAL A 219 -17.48 20.64 0.44
C VAL A 219 -17.45 20.36 1.95
N GLU A 220 -18.23 19.39 2.43
CA GLU A 220 -18.22 18.93 3.82
C GLU A 220 -16.86 18.31 4.21
N ASP A 221 -16.18 17.66 3.26
CA ASP A 221 -14.86 17.06 3.45
C ASP A 221 -13.71 18.02 3.04
N HIS A 222 -14.00 19.32 2.83
CA HIS A 222 -13.00 20.30 2.40
C HIS A 222 -11.77 20.31 3.31
N GLN A 223 -11.97 20.17 4.62
CA GLN A 223 -10.89 20.22 5.61
C GLN A 223 -9.84 19.12 5.40
N ALA A 224 -10.24 17.91 5.01
CA ALA A 224 -9.28 16.85 4.71
C ALA A 224 -8.44 17.18 3.46
N LEU A 225 -9.05 17.81 2.45
CA LEU A 225 -8.36 18.24 1.24
C LEU A 225 -7.44 19.45 1.50
N ALA A 226 -7.87 20.38 2.34
CA ALA A 226 -7.05 21.50 2.82
C ALA A 226 -5.86 21.01 3.65
N ASN A 227 -6.05 19.98 4.47
CA ASN A 227 -4.97 19.34 5.21
C ASN A 227 -3.93 18.74 4.26
N GLU A 228 -4.36 17.93 3.29
CA GLU A 228 -3.46 17.37 2.28
C GLU A 228 -2.67 18.47 1.55
N PHE A 229 -3.36 19.53 1.12
CA PHE A 229 -2.73 20.66 0.45
C PHE A 229 -1.67 21.35 1.34
N GLY A 230 -1.97 21.55 2.63
CA GLY A 230 -1.03 22.11 3.61
C GLY A 230 0.16 21.21 3.86
N ALA A 231 -0.07 19.91 4.01
CA ALA A 231 0.96 18.89 4.21
C ALA A 231 1.95 18.83 3.04
N LEU A 232 1.44 18.81 1.80
CA LEU A 232 2.27 18.80 0.60
C LEU A 232 3.18 20.05 0.53
N ARG A 233 2.67 21.23 0.93
CA ARG A 233 3.49 22.46 1.01
C ARG A 233 4.56 22.36 2.09
N LEU A 234 4.20 21.85 3.27
CA LEU A 234 5.12 21.70 4.39
C LEU A 234 6.26 20.73 4.05
N VAL A 235 5.91 19.53 3.58
CA VAL A 235 6.87 18.48 3.23
C VAL A 235 7.75 18.92 2.07
N GLY A 236 7.15 19.46 1.00
CA GLY A 236 7.89 19.90 -0.19
C GLY A 236 8.81 21.09 0.05
N SER A 237 8.61 21.88 1.11
CA SER A 237 9.46 23.05 1.43
C SER A 237 10.62 22.72 2.38
N GLN A 238 10.49 21.70 3.21
CA GLN A 238 11.49 21.37 4.24
C GLN A 238 12.23 20.06 3.99
N THR A 239 11.83 19.26 2.99
CA THR A 239 12.42 17.95 2.74
C THR A 239 12.72 17.70 1.27
N GLN A 240 13.44 16.62 0.98
CA GLN A 240 13.65 16.07 -0.35
C GLN A 240 12.72 14.87 -0.63
N ILE A 241 11.66 14.69 0.16
CA ILE A 241 10.70 13.62 -0.07
C ILE A 241 9.96 13.93 -1.38
N PRO A 242 9.92 12.99 -2.34
CA PRO A 242 9.19 13.21 -3.58
C PRO A 242 7.69 13.21 -3.29
N VAL A 243 7.07 14.38 -3.31
CA VAL A 243 5.63 14.56 -3.10
C VAL A 243 5.00 15.34 -4.26
N PRO A 244 3.70 15.16 -4.55
CA PRO A 244 3.02 15.98 -5.54
C PRO A 244 3.11 17.45 -5.17
N ARG A 245 3.31 18.34 -6.15
CA ARG A 245 3.25 19.78 -5.90
C ARG A 245 1.79 20.22 -5.81
N PRO A 246 1.38 20.89 -4.74
CA PRO A 246 0.04 21.41 -4.59
C PRO A 246 -0.12 22.66 -5.49
N LEU A 247 -0.85 22.52 -6.59
CA LEU A 247 -0.99 23.56 -7.62
C LEU A 247 -2.17 24.49 -7.35
N GLY A 248 -3.25 24.02 -6.73
CA GLY A 248 -4.36 24.89 -6.34
C GLY A 248 -5.45 24.16 -5.57
N LEU A 249 -6.14 24.88 -4.70
CA LEU A 249 -7.28 24.40 -3.92
C LEU A 249 -8.44 25.39 -4.11
N VAL A 250 -9.58 24.90 -4.57
CA VAL A 250 -10.77 25.72 -4.86
C VAL A 250 -12.02 24.93 -4.51
N SER A 251 -13.04 25.62 -4.03
CA SER A 251 -14.36 25.03 -3.79
C SER A 251 -15.45 25.81 -4.53
N ASP A 252 -16.50 25.10 -4.93
CA ASP A 252 -17.79 25.69 -5.27
C ASP A 252 -18.80 25.43 -4.13
N THR A 253 -20.09 25.46 -4.42
CA THR A 253 -21.16 25.29 -3.43
C THR A 253 -21.27 23.86 -2.89
N GLU A 254 -20.79 22.86 -3.62
CA GLU A 254 -21.00 21.44 -3.29
C GLU A 254 -19.69 20.65 -3.23
N THR A 255 -18.67 21.09 -3.94
CA THR A 255 -17.46 20.31 -4.23
C THR A 255 -16.19 21.11 -4.00
N SER A 256 -15.19 20.46 -3.42
CA SER A 256 -13.82 20.94 -3.31
C SER A 256 -12.89 20.21 -4.29
N TYR A 257 -12.03 20.98 -4.95
CA TYR A 257 -11.10 20.54 -5.98
C TYR A 257 -9.68 20.88 -5.57
N MET A 258 -8.79 19.88 -5.60
CA MET A 258 -7.37 20.08 -5.41
C MET A 258 -6.62 19.61 -6.65
N LEU A 259 -5.94 20.56 -7.28
CA LEU A 259 -5.06 20.34 -8.42
C LEU A 259 -3.65 20.12 -7.90
N ILE A 260 -3.02 19.03 -8.32
CA ILE A 260 -1.64 18.66 -7.97
C ILE A 260 -0.87 18.19 -9.21
N THR A 261 0.46 18.11 -9.14
CA THR A 261 1.24 17.44 -10.19
C THR A 261 1.10 15.92 -10.11
N THR A 262 1.21 15.22 -11.24
CA THR A 262 1.40 13.77 -11.24
C THR A 262 2.81 13.42 -10.82
N LEU A 263 3.01 12.24 -10.24
CA LEU A 263 4.34 11.69 -10.00
C LEU A 263 4.58 10.47 -10.90
N PRO A 264 5.84 10.22 -11.29
CA PRO A 264 6.21 9.05 -12.08
C PRO A 264 6.08 7.76 -11.24
N GLY A 265 6.03 6.62 -11.93
CA GLY A 265 6.09 5.30 -11.30
C GLY A 265 4.74 4.61 -11.13
N GLN A 266 4.78 3.42 -10.53
CA GLN A 266 3.57 2.66 -10.14
C GLN A 266 3.60 2.37 -8.65
N ARG A 267 2.44 2.03 -8.09
CA ARG A 267 2.28 1.75 -6.66
C ARG A 267 3.17 0.60 -6.21
N PHE A 268 3.85 0.75 -5.09
CA PHE A 268 4.73 -0.27 -4.51
C PHE A 268 4.03 -1.62 -4.35
N GLY A 269 2.74 -1.62 -4.01
CA GLY A 269 1.94 -2.86 -3.85
C GLY A 269 1.79 -3.69 -5.12
N SER A 270 1.92 -3.08 -6.31
CA SER A 270 1.96 -3.84 -7.57
C SER A 270 3.31 -4.51 -7.83
N TYR A 271 4.35 -4.09 -7.09
CA TYR A 271 5.73 -4.56 -7.25
C TYR A 271 6.28 -5.37 -6.08
N VAL A 272 5.69 -5.27 -4.89
CA VAL A 272 6.27 -5.80 -3.63
C VAL A 272 6.76 -7.25 -3.75
N ASP A 273 6.02 -8.08 -4.48
CA ASP A 273 6.34 -9.49 -4.67
C ASP A 273 7.38 -9.73 -5.76
N VAL A 274 7.56 -8.82 -6.72
CA VAL A 274 8.57 -8.94 -7.79
C VAL A 274 9.85 -8.17 -7.48
N LEU A 275 9.96 -7.55 -6.31
CA LEU A 275 11.21 -6.95 -5.84
C LEU A 275 12.13 -8.03 -5.28
N SER A 276 13.37 -8.05 -5.74
CA SER A 276 14.42 -8.87 -5.14
C SER A 276 14.73 -8.40 -3.71
N ASN A 277 15.49 -9.20 -2.96
CA ASN A 277 15.92 -8.80 -1.62
C ASN A 277 16.80 -7.54 -1.65
N ASP A 278 17.65 -7.39 -2.67
CA ASP A 278 18.51 -6.21 -2.85
C ASP A 278 17.67 -4.96 -3.16
N ASP A 279 16.67 -5.06 -4.03
CA ASP A 279 15.75 -3.96 -4.33
C ASP A 279 14.96 -3.54 -3.09
N LEU A 280 14.55 -4.52 -2.28
CA LEU A 280 13.84 -4.28 -1.04
C LEU A 280 14.72 -3.58 0.00
N ASP A 281 16.01 -3.91 0.05
CA ASP A 281 16.98 -3.23 0.90
C ASP A 281 17.27 -1.80 0.41
N ILE A 282 17.27 -1.54 -0.90
CA ILE A 282 17.30 -0.18 -1.47
C ILE A 282 16.04 0.60 -1.04
N PHE A 283 14.87 0.00 -1.22
CA PHE A 283 13.59 0.60 -0.82
C PHE A 283 13.57 0.93 0.67
N LYS A 284 14.00 0.00 1.53
CA LYS A 284 14.12 0.20 2.98
C LYS A 284 15.01 1.42 3.28
N ARG A 285 16.20 1.53 2.68
CA ARG A 285 17.11 2.65 2.91
C ARG A 285 16.49 3.98 2.48
N ASP A 286 15.80 4.00 1.34
CA ASP A 286 15.09 5.20 0.88
C ASP A 286 13.97 5.59 1.87
N MET A 287 13.16 4.63 2.32
CA MET A 287 12.12 4.86 3.33
C MET A 287 12.70 5.40 4.64
N GLN A 288 13.78 4.79 5.16
CA GLN A 288 14.45 5.27 6.37
C GLN A 288 14.94 6.70 6.21
N LYS A 289 15.56 7.02 5.06
CA LYS A 289 16.00 8.38 4.75
C LYS A 289 14.81 9.37 4.71
N TYR A 290 13.68 8.99 4.14
CA TYR A 290 12.50 9.86 4.05
C TYR A 290 11.78 9.99 5.38
N MET A 291 11.65 8.94 6.18
CA MET A 291 11.07 8.99 7.52
C MET A 291 11.91 9.86 8.46
N ALA A 292 13.24 9.80 8.38
CA ALA A 292 14.11 10.68 9.14
C ALA A 292 13.90 12.16 8.76
N GLN A 293 13.79 12.46 7.46
CA GLN A 293 13.47 13.82 7.00
C GLN A 293 12.09 14.27 7.47
N LEU A 294 11.09 13.39 7.38
CA LEU A 294 9.71 13.70 7.79
C LEU A 294 9.63 14.05 9.27
N ARG A 295 10.26 13.24 10.13
CA ARG A 295 10.35 13.48 11.58
C ARG A 295 11.15 14.72 11.94
N SER A 296 12.06 15.16 11.07
CA SER A 296 12.88 16.37 11.27
C SER A 296 12.20 17.67 10.81
N ILE A 297 11.00 17.61 10.22
CA ILE A 297 10.26 18.81 9.81
C ILE A 297 10.05 19.70 11.03
N SER A 298 10.36 20.99 10.88
CA SER A 298 10.21 21.97 11.94
C SER A 298 8.78 22.51 11.96
N ARG A 299 8.15 22.44 13.14
CA ARG A 299 6.85 23.07 13.41
C ARG A 299 7.03 24.56 13.66
N GLN A 300 6.34 25.39 12.89
CA GLN A 300 6.33 26.84 13.07
C GLN A 300 5.12 27.28 13.91
N GLY A 301 5.34 28.06 14.96
CA GLY A 301 4.30 28.83 15.64
C GLY A 301 3.29 28.10 16.55
N ALA A 302 3.38 26.77 16.69
CA ALA A 302 2.46 25.98 17.53
C ALA A 302 3.18 25.24 18.67
N PRO A 303 2.50 24.91 19.78
CA PRO A 303 3.12 24.22 20.92
C PRO A 303 3.75 22.89 20.48
N LYS A 304 4.99 22.61 20.92
CA LYS A 304 5.72 21.39 20.49
C LYS A 304 5.00 20.09 20.81
N HIS A 305 4.18 20.08 21.87
CA HIS A 305 3.47 18.90 22.38
C HIS A 305 2.08 18.70 21.77
N ALA A 306 1.55 19.67 21.01
CA ALA A 306 0.19 19.57 20.48
C ALA A 306 0.08 18.55 19.35
N ILE A 307 -0.99 17.76 19.33
CA ILE A 307 -1.27 16.81 18.24
C ILE A 307 -2.34 17.43 17.34
N SER A 308 -2.01 17.61 16.06
CA SER A 308 -2.85 18.38 15.13
C SER A 308 -2.54 18.00 13.70
N ASN A 309 -3.42 18.35 12.77
CA ASN A 309 -3.16 18.17 11.35
C ASN A 309 -2.02 19.09 10.85
N ALA A 310 -1.65 18.98 9.57
CA ALA A 310 -0.53 19.73 8.99
C ALA A 310 -0.71 21.26 9.00
N THR A 311 -1.96 21.74 9.11
CA THR A 311 -2.32 23.16 9.20
C THR A 311 -2.55 23.65 10.64
N GLY A 312 -2.35 22.78 11.64
CA GLY A 312 -2.58 23.08 13.06
C GLY A 312 -4.03 22.91 13.54
N GLY A 313 -4.91 22.35 12.71
CA GLY A 313 -6.32 22.09 13.03
C GLY A 313 -6.61 20.63 13.45
N PRO A 314 -7.89 20.25 13.52
CA PRO A 314 -8.31 18.88 13.83
C PRO A 314 -7.78 17.85 12.83
N CYS A 315 -7.37 16.70 13.34
CA CYS A 315 -6.87 15.55 12.60
C CYS A 315 -8.01 14.78 11.92
N TYR A 316 -7.76 14.31 10.69
CA TYR A 316 -8.57 13.28 10.04
C TYR A 316 -7.73 12.01 10.00
N ASP A 317 -8.14 10.96 10.72
CA ASP A 317 -7.36 9.71 10.79
C ASP A 317 -8.27 8.48 10.74
N TYR A 318 -8.07 7.61 9.75
CA TYR A 318 -8.90 6.42 9.52
C TYR A 318 -8.96 5.44 10.70
N ARG A 319 -7.92 5.38 11.53
CA ARG A 319 -7.87 4.49 12.69
C ARG A 319 -8.63 5.12 13.87
N ILE A 320 -8.58 6.44 14.04
CA ILE A 320 -9.38 7.14 15.06
C ILE A 320 -10.86 7.08 14.69
N VAL A 321 -11.21 7.44 13.45
CA VAL A 321 -12.57 7.42 12.92
C VAL A 321 -13.21 6.04 13.09
N ALA A 322 -12.49 4.96 12.77
CA ALA A 322 -13.04 3.61 12.84
C ALA A 322 -13.33 3.09 14.26
N CYS A 323 -12.79 3.73 15.30
CA CYS A 323 -12.95 3.30 16.68
C CYS A 323 -13.76 4.28 17.53
N GLN A 324 -14.41 5.25 16.90
CA GLN A 324 -15.17 6.29 17.56
C GLN A 324 -16.58 6.35 17.00
N ASP A 325 -17.55 6.58 17.88
CA ASP A 325 -18.91 6.81 17.44
C ASP A 325 -18.99 8.09 16.60
N TYR A 326 -19.79 8.02 15.54
CA TYR A 326 -20.01 9.17 14.66
C TYR A 326 -20.79 10.25 15.40
N ASP A 327 -20.22 11.45 15.43
CA ASP A 327 -20.85 12.65 15.96
C ASP A 327 -21.10 13.60 14.78
N LYS A 328 -22.35 14.08 14.64
CA LYS A 328 -22.74 14.90 13.48
C LYS A 328 -22.11 16.30 13.49
N ASP A 329 -21.89 16.88 14.66
CA ASP A 329 -21.39 18.25 14.81
C ASP A 329 -19.86 18.29 14.65
N ARG A 330 -19.17 17.25 15.14
CA ARG A 330 -17.73 17.05 14.97
C ARG A 330 -17.37 16.48 13.59
N GLY A 331 -18.19 15.59 13.06
CA GLY A 331 -17.87 14.75 11.92
C GLY A 331 -16.71 13.78 12.21
N ASP A 332 -15.91 13.50 11.18
CA ASP A 332 -14.78 12.58 11.22
C ASP A 332 -13.45 13.23 11.68
N PHE A 333 -13.52 14.42 12.26
CA PHE A 333 -12.35 15.22 12.63
C PHE A 333 -12.13 15.24 14.15
N PHE A 334 -10.90 15.02 14.61
CA PHE A 334 -10.58 14.88 16.03
C PHE A 334 -9.47 15.84 16.47
N GLY A 335 -9.60 16.43 17.65
CA GLY A 335 -8.69 17.45 18.14
C GLY A 335 -8.95 18.84 17.51
N PRO A 336 -7.92 19.71 17.36
CA PRO A 336 -6.53 19.48 17.73
C PRO A 336 -6.40 19.24 19.23
N PHE A 337 -5.44 18.42 19.62
CA PHE A 337 -5.19 18.08 21.02
C PHE A 337 -4.07 18.95 21.55
N ILE A 338 -4.23 19.40 22.79
CA ILE A 338 -3.26 20.23 23.49
C ILE A 338 -1.96 19.45 23.70
N ASP A 339 -2.07 18.18 24.08
CA ASP A 339 -0.95 17.29 24.33
C ASP A 339 -1.29 15.81 24.02
N GLU A 340 -0.33 14.94 24.31
CA GLU A 340 -0.46 13.49 24.17
C GLU A 340 -1.45 12.88 25.17
N GLU A 341 -1.66 13.47 26.35
CA GLU A 341 -2.59 12.93 27.33
C GLU A 341 -4.03 13.05 26.85
N GLU A 342 -4.40 14.21 26.29
CA GLU A 342 -5.71 14.44 25.68
C GLU A 342 -5.95 13.52 24.48
N PHE A 343 -4.92 13.35 23.64
CA PHE A 343 -4.97 12.40 22.52
C PHE A 343 -5.18 10.97 23.00
N ASN A 344 -4.39 10.50 23.97
CA ASN A 344 -4.49 9.16 24.54
C ASN A 344 -5.85 8.92 25.19
N SER A 345 -6.43 9.93 25.84
CA SER A 345 -7.79 9.85 26.39
C SER A 345 -8.83 9.59 25.29
N THR A 346 -8.65 10.18 24.11
CA THR A 346 -9.53 9.96 22.96
C THR A 346 -9.39 8.55 22.39
N LEU A 347 -8.24 7.89 22.53
CA LEU A 347 -8.05 6.51 22.05
C LEU A 347 -8.61 5.44 23.00
N ARG A 348 -8.93 5.81 24.26
CA ARG A 348 -9.47 4.87 25.25
C ARG A 348 -10.88 4.45 24.89
N THR A 349 -11.20 3.19 25.19
CA THR A 349 -12.55 2.65 25.12
C THR A 349 -12.97 2.08 26.48
N PRO A 350 -14.19 2.37 26.97
CA PRO A 350 -14.70 1.78 28.22
C PRO A 350 -14.71 0.25 28.23
N ALA A 351 -14.74 -0.39 27.06
CA ALA A 351 -14.74 -1.84 26.95
C ALA A 351 -13.37 -2.48 27.24
N LEU A 352 -12.28 -1.71 27.15
CA LEU A 352 -10.91 -2.15 27.41
C LEU A 352 -10.20 -1.14 28.34
N PRO A 353 -10.63 -1.00 29.60
CA PRO A 353 -10.13 0.05 30.51
C PRO A 353 -8.63 -0.09 30.81
N ASP A 354 -8.10 -1.31 30.73
CA ASP A 354 -6.68 -1.62 30.98
C ASP A 354 -5.80 -1.47 29.73
N VAL A 355 -6.38 -1.06 28.59
CA VAL A 355 -5.66 -0.87 27.33
C VAL A 355 -5.53 0.63 27.05
N PHE A 356 -4.36 1.17 27.34
CA PHE A 356 -4.03 2.58 27.14
C PHE A 356 -2.57 2.78 26.74
N HIS A 357 -2.30 3.83 25.98
CA HIS A 357 -0.95 4.25 25.64
C HIS A 357 -0.28 4.98 26.79
N SER A 358 1.04 4.80 26.94
CA SER A 358 1.88 5.65 27.79
C SER A 358 2.07 7.03 27.15
N THR A 359 2.42 8.01 27.99
CA THR A 359 2.86 9.33 27.54
C THR A 359 4.39 9.43 27.51
N GLY A 360 4.89 10.47 26.85
CA GLY A 360 6.33 10.78 26.75
C GLY A 360 6.92 10.51 25.38
N HIS A 361 6.09 10.29 24.36
CA HIS A 361 6.56 10.15 22.98
C HIS A 361 6.91 11.51 22.38
N ASP A 362 7.86 11.51 21.44
CA ASP A 362 8.13 12.70 20.65
C ASP A 362 6.97 12.94 19.68
N ILE A 363 6.49 14.19 19.63
CA ILE A 363 5.48 14.59 18.64
C ILE A 363 6.18 15.02 17.36
N VAL A 364 6.04 14.20 16.33
CA VAL A 364 6.72 14.36 15.03
C VAL A 364 5.70 14.49 13.91
N PHE A 365 6.13 15.04 12.77
CA PHE A 365 5.26 15.04 11.59
C PHE A 365 5.21 13.63 10.98
N THR A 366 3.99 13.14 10.76
CA THR A 366 3.69 11.82 10.21
C THR A 366 2.79 11.98 8.98
N HIS A 367 2.89 11.03 8.06
CA HIS A 367 1.94 10.86 6.97
C HIS A 367 0.65 10.19 7.46
N SER A 368 0.75 9.29 8.45
CA SER A 368 -0.37 8.56 9.07
C SER A 368 -1.18 7.69 8.10
N ASP A 369 -0.64 7.37 6.92
CA ASP A 369 -1.24 6.41 5.97
C ASP A 369 -0.18 5.86 5.00
N ILE A 370 1.05 5.65 5.48
CA ILE A 370 2.08 4.98 4.67
C ILE A 370 1.70 3.53 4.49
N ASN A 371 1.32 3.20 3.27
CA ASN A 371 1.00 1.85 2.85
C ASN A 371 1.43 1.64 1.39
N MET A 372 1.37 0.38 0.93
CA MET A 372 1.85 -0.02 -0.39
C MET A 372 1.13 0.67 -1.58
N ARG A 373 -0.05 1.29 -1.37
CA ARG A 373 -0.77 2.04 -2.41
C ARG A 373 -0.29 3.48 -2.54
N ASN A 374 0.31 4.01 -1.47
CA ASN A 374 0.65 5.42 -1.32
C ASN A 374 2.14 5.70 -1.58
N VAL A 375 2.95 4.65 -1.75
CA VAL A 375 4.34 4.77 -2.19
C VAL A 375 4.45 4.39 -3.66
N LEU A 376 5.08 5.25 -4.48
CA LEU A 376 5.29 5.05 -5.90
C LEU A 376 6.75 4.68 -6.19
N MET A 377 6.94 3.66 -7.01
CA MET A 377 8.24 3.17 -7.45
C MET A 377 8.48 3.47 -8.93
N HIS A 378 9.67 3.98 -9.23
CA HIS A 378 10.13 4.19 -10.59
C HIS A 378 11.62 3.83 -10.66
N ASN A 379 12.00 2.97 -11.62
CA ASN A 379 13.38 2.51 -11.83
C ASN A 379 14.06 1.99 -10.55
N GLY A 380 13.35 1.14 -9.79
CA GLY A 380 13.87 0.52 -8.57
C GLY A 380 13.99 1.47 -7.37
N ARG A 381 13.59 2.73 -7.49
CA ARG A 381 13.68 3.74 -6.42
C ARG A 381 12.31 4.32 -6.11
N ILE A 382 12.17 4.86 -4.90
CA ILE A 382 10.98 5.61 -4.52
C ILE A 382 10.97 6.91 -5.31
N SER A 383 9.83 7.14 -5.96
CA SER A 383 9.59 8.24 -6.89
C SER A 383 8.44 9.13 -6.46
N GLY A 384 7.68 8.72 -5.45
CA GLY A 384 6.59 9.49 -4.90
C GLY A 384 6.02 8.91 -3.62
N ILE A 385 5.61 9.78 -2.71
CA ILE A 385 4.71 9.48 -1.60
C ILE A 385 3.48 10.37 -1.77
N VAL A 386 2.30 9.74 -1.83
CA VAL A 386 1.02 10.40 -2.14
C VAL A 386 -0.01 10.12 -1.06
N ASP A 387 -1.12 10.85 -1.09
CA ASP A 387 -2.27 10.68 -0.19
C ASP A 387 -2.04 11.17 1.25
N TRP A 388 -1.71 12.47 1.37
CA TRP A 388 -1.31 13.10 2.63
C TRP A 388 -2.49 13.61 3.47
N GLU A 389 -3.71 13.20 3.20
CA GLU A 389 -4.91 13.74 3.87
C GLU A 389 -5.00 13.40 5.36
N ASN A 390 -4.37 12.29 5.79
CA ASN A 390 -4.29 11.87 7.21
C ASN A 390 -3.10 12.50 7.95
N SER A 391 -2.23 13.22 7.24
CA SER A 391 -0.95 13.67 7.81
C SER A 391 -1.12 14.75 8.87
N GLY A 392 -0.18 14.79 9.81
CA GLY A 392 -0.21 15.70 10.93
C GLY A 392 0.95 15.49 11.89
N TRP A 393 0.88 16.15 13.03
CA TRP A 393 1.78 16.01 14.16
C TRP A 393 1.20 14.97 15.12
N PHE A 394 1.86 13.82 15.26
CA PHE A 394 1.42 12.68 16.06
C PHE A 394 2.60 12.11 16.86
N PRO A 395 2.32 11.27 17.89
CA PRO A 395 3.36 10.49 18.56
C PRO A 395 4.20 9.69 17.55
N ASP A 396 5.49 9.56 17.82
CA ASP A 396 6.46 8.96 16.89
C ASP A 396 6.22 7.46 16.59
N TYR A 397 5.50 6.75 17.45
CA TYR A 397 5.03 5.38 17.19
C TYR A 397 3.89 5.33 16.15
N TRP A 398 3.15 6.43 15.93
CA TRP A 398 1.88 6.43 15.19
C TRP A 398 2.04 5.99 13.75
N GLU A 399 3.09 6.43 13.04
CA GLU A 399 3.34 6.00 11.66
C GLU A 399 3.60 4.49 11.57
N TYR A 400 4.32 3.92 12.55
CA TYR A 400 4.63 2.49 12.59
C TYR A 400 3.37 1.66 12.81
N THR A 401 2.54 2.01 13.80
CA THR A 401 1.30 1.26 14.08
C THR A 401 0.29 1.41 12.94
N LYS A 402 0.21 2.58 12.32
CA LYS A 402 -0.64 2.83 11.14
C LYS A 402 -0.21 2.02 9.92
N ALA A 403 1.08 1.91 9.64
CA ALA A 403 1.59 1.07 8.55
C ALA A 403 1.26 -0.43 8.74
N HIS A 404 1.17 -0.89 9.99
CA HIS A 404 0.65 -2.23 10.33
C HIS A 404 -0.87 -2.33 10.15
N TYR A 405 -1.62 -1.31 10.57
CA TYR A 405 -3.08 -1.29 10.53
C TYR A 405 -3.64 -1.42 9.10
N VAL A 406 -3.20 -0.56 8.18
CA VAL A 406 -3.81 -0.41 6.84
C VAL A 406 -3.60 -1.65 5.96
N THR A 407 -2.53 -2.40 6.21
CA THR A 407 -2.07 -3.53 5.40
C THR A 407 -1.79 -4.77 6.25
N LYS A 408 -2.59 -4.97 7.31
CA LYS A 408 -2.43 -6.01 8.34
C LYS A 408 -2.35 -7.47 7.83
N LEU A 409 -2.74 -7.73 6.58
CA LEU A 409 -2.72 -9.07 5.98
C LEU A 409 -1.47 -9.35 5.13
N ASN A 410 -0.70 -8.32 4.73
CA ASN A 410 0.46 -8.51 3.86
C ASN A 410 1.74 -8.71 4.68
N LYS A 411 2.10 -9.98 4.93
CA LYS A 411 3.27 -10.33 5.76
C LYS A 411 4.60 -9.74 5.26
N ARG A 412 4.82 -9.70 3.94
CA ARG A 412 6.05 -9.17 3.35
C ARG A 412 6.18 -7.68 3.62
N TRP A 413 5.08 -6.92 3.49
CA TRP A 413 5.04 -5.51 3.87
C TRP A 413 5.28 -5.31 5.36
N LEU A 414 4.62 -6.06 6.24
CA LEU A 414 4.79 -5.91 7.69
C LEU A 414 6.25 -6.14 8.11
N ALA A 415 6.92 -7.17 7.56
CA ALA A 415 8.33 -7.43 7.81
C ALA A 415 9.24 -6.28 7.32
N VAL A 416 8.88 -5.63 6.21
CA VAL A 416 9.60 -4.45 5.70
C VAL A 416 9.39 -3.25 6.61
N VAL A 417 8.16 -3.01 7.08
CA VAL A 417 7.83 -1.94 8.03
C VAL A 417 8.64 -2.12 9.32
N ASP A 418 8.67 -3.33 9.89
CA ASP A 418 9.48 -3.63 11.09
C ASP A 418 10.94 -3.23 10.87
N ARG A 419 11.56 -3.66 9.75
CA ARG A 419 12.94 -3.33 9.40
C ARG A 419 13.20 -1.84 9.11
N ILE A 420 12.18 -1.09 8.67
CA ILE A 420 12.29 0.36 8.47
C ILE A 420 12.34 1.06 9.83
N PHE A 421 11.43 0.69 10.74
CA PHE A 421 11.24 1.39 12.02
C PHE A 421 12.21 0.97 13.12
N GLU A 422 12.92 -0.16 12.98
CA GLU A 422 14.02 -0.59 13.84
C GLU A 422 15.07 0.52 14.12
N SER A 423 15.33 1.41 13.16
CA SER A 423 16.31 2.50 13.33
C SER A 423 15.78 3.72 14.08
N PHE A 424 14.48 3.75 14.40
CA PHE A 424 13.82 4.91 14.99
C PHE A 424 13.39 4.70 16.44
N GLY A 425 13.13 3.47 16.86
CA GLY A 425 12.71 3.15 18.22
C GLY A 425 12.11 1.75 18.32
N ASP A 426 11.87 1.29 19.56
CA ASP A 426 11.10 0.06 19.80
C ASP A 426 9.64 0.40 20.09
N PHE A 427 8.79 0.27 19.08
CA PHE A 427 7.36 0.57 19.14
C PHE A 427 6.51 -0.71 19.29
N LYS A 428 7.10 -1.84 19.70
CA LYS A 428 6.38 -3.13 19.79
C LYS A 428 5.28 -3.10 20.85
N LEU A 429 5.48 -2.38 21.95
CA LEU A 429 4.47 -2.22 22.98
C LEU A 429 3.26 -1.43 22.45
N ASP A 430 3.50 -0.30 21.79
CA ASP A 430 2.45 0.51 21.17
C ASP A 430 1.67 -0.26 20.12
N LEU A 431 2.37 -1.05 19.30
CA LEU A 431 1.72 -1.93 18.32
C LEU A 431 0.87 -3.02 18.98
N ALA A 432 1.32 -3.58 20.10
CA ALA A 432 0.53 -4.57 20.85
C ALA A 432 -0.73 -3.94 21.45
N ILE A 433 -0.63 -2.73 21.99
CA ILE A 433 -1.79 -1.95 22.48
C ILE A 433 -2.76 -1.68 21.33
N GLU A 434 -2.26 -1.14 20.22
CA GLU A 434 -3.08 -0.83 19.05
C GLU A 434 -3.78 -2.06 18.50
N ARG A 435 -3.11 -3.22 18.39
CA ARG A 435 -3.74 -4.47 17.94
C ARG A 435 -4.89 -4.91 18.83
N ARG A 436 -4.78 -4.76 20.15
CA ARG A 436 -5.89 -5.06 21.07
C ARG A 436 -7.06 -4.11 20.86
N LEU A 437 -6.79 -2.83 20.59
CA LEU A 437 -7.84 -1.86 20.25
C LEU A 437 -8.50 -2.19 18.90
N TRP A 438 -7.72 -2.61 17.89
CA TRP A 438 -8.25 -2.99 16.58
C TRP A 438 -9.19 -4.19 16.64
N GLU A 439 -8.87 -5.21 17.44
CA GLU A 439 -9.73 -6.39 17.65
C GLU A 439 -11.08 -6.05 18.28
N TYR A 440 -11.19 -4.91 18.96
CA TYR A 440 -12.47 -4.46 19.53
C TYR A 440 -13.30 -3.67 18.52
N CYS A 441 -12.65 -2.85 17.69
CA CYS A 441 -13.37 -2.01 16.71
C CYS A 441 -13.78 -2.76 15.43
N PHE A 442 -13.20 -3.93 15.16
CA PHE A 442 -13.41 -4.75 13.96
C PHE A 442 -13.59 -6.22 14.33
#